data_AF-A0AA39MC44-F1
#
_entry.id   AF-A0AA39MC44-F1
#
_cell.length_a   1.000
_cell.length_b   1.000
_cell.length_c   1.000
_cell.angle_alpha   90.00
_cell.angle_beta   90.00
_cell.angle_gamma   90.00
#
_symmetry.space_group_name_H-M   'P 1'
#
loop_
_entity.id
_entity.type
_entity.pdbx_description
1 polymer ?
#
loop_
_entity_poly.entity_id
_entity_poly.type
_entity_poly.pdbx_seq_one_letter_code
_entity_poly.pdbx_strand_id
1 'polypeptide(L)'
;MLLYYRLEMANQSYVEMCKTTESLANNWGFVLNLALRAFIGISGIACSLIVAKFANPTVSFHPNARFILKAHFCAVMLACSGLILGDGFDFLRMTAFKIARTGGGELECPVPLINSHLGCAFRLLLLFGNMCSVFTIFSLAIERIVATVKVGSYDGKKSGLGYVIVSVMVFVAICLIIYQALSIEIEPYVAVASFKGQRATSVYSSLVNMQIALDVINSFIFFVLLIANNRLKKQVTRFSVSLPFKYQVLENISAISVILPLSVVHTVIYAGTFILLGQLAVPQKESAVRVRMSILLDLMPFYDILLPVVLLWRHFVHKRAVEKMNTVNFIGKLTSPVRQKRIKAEQQTHFAMLDKMFSRQ
;
A
#
# COMPACT_ATOMS: atom_id res chain seq x y z
N MET A 1 -11.59 -0.07 51.45
CA MET A 1 -10.16 -0.36 51.27
C MET A 1 -9.80 -0.68 49.80
N LEU A 2 -10.38 -1.69 49.14
CA LEU A 2 -10.14 -2.00 47.71
C LEU A 2 -10.38 -0.82 46.73
N LEU A 3 -11.43 -0.04 46.93
CA LEU A 3 -11.72 1.18 46.14
C LEU A 3 -10.67 2.27 46.31
N TYR A 4 -10.19 2.48 47.54
CA TYR A 4 -9.16 3.46 47.86
C TYR A 4 -7.82 3.09 47.19
N TYR A 5 -7.39 1.83 47.30
CA TYR A 5 -6.19 1.34 46.62
C TYR A 5 -6.29 1.45 45.08
N ARG A 6 -7.47 1.23 44.49
CA ARG A 6 -7.66 1.43 43.04
C ARG A 6 -7.53 2.90 42.64
N LEU A 7 -8.07 3.82 43.44
CA LEU A 7 -7.95 5.26 43.18
C LEU A 7 -6.50 5.74 43.32
N GLU A 8 -5.78 5.25 44.33
CA GLU A 8 -4.38 5.60 44.56
C GLU A 8 -3.45 5.07 43.45
N MET A 9 -3.65 3.82 43.03
CA MET A 9 -2.91 3.26 41.88
C MET A 9 -3.24 4.00 40.57
N ALA A 10 -4.50 4.38 40.36
CA ALA A 10 -4.89 5.17 39.20
C ALA A 10 -4.23 6.56 39.21
N ASN A 11 -4.07 7.17 40.38
CA ASN A 11 -3.44 8.48 40.52
C ASN A 11 -1.92 8.41 40.25
N GLN A 12 -1.22 7.41 40.79
CA GLN A 12 0.21 7.22 40.53
C GLN A 12 0.48 6.97 39.03
N SER A 13 -0.33 6.11 38.40
CA SER A 13 -0.24 5.86 36.96
C SER A 13 -0.49 7.13 36.14
N TYR A 14 -1.48 7.96 36.53
CA TYR A 14 -1.76 9.22 35.86
C TYR A 14 -0.57 10.19 35.87
N VAL A 15 0.06 10.38 37.03
CA VAL A 15 1.21 11.29 37.18
C VAL A 15 2.40 10.83 36.33
N GLU A 16 2.69 9.52 36.32
CA GLU A 16 3.77 8.95 35.51
C GLU A 16 3.52 9.13 34.00
N MET A 17 2.28 8.90 33.56
CA MET A 17 1.87 9.06 32.17
C MET A 17 1.91 10.52 31.74
N CYS A 18 1.55 11.44 32.63
CA CYS A 18 1.67 12.87 32.39
C CYS A 18 3.13 13.29 32.20
N LYS A 19 4.02 12.90 33.13
CA LYS A 19 5.47 13.18 33.03
C LYS A 19 6.09 12.61 31.75
N THR A 20 5.70 11.39 31.38
CA THR A 20 6.15 10.74 30.13
C THR A 20 5.70 11.52 28.91
N THR A 21 4.43 11.94 28.88
CA THR A 21 3.84 12.72 27.79
C THR A 21 4.51 14.08 27.65
N GLU A 22 4.76 14.77 28.78
CA GLU A 22 5.45 16.05 28.80
C GLU A 22 6.90 15.92 28.30
N SER A 23 7.62 14.88 28.73
CA SER A 23 8.97 14.57 28.25
C SER A 23 9.00 14.37 26.74
N LEU A 24 8.04 13.63 26.18
CA LEU A 24 7.89 13.45 24.73
C LEU A 24 7.57 14.76 24.01
N ALA A 25 6.65 15.57 24.55
CA ALA A 25 6.24 16.84 23.97
C ALA A 25 7.34 17.92 24.03
N ASN A 26 8.28 17.82 24.98
CA ASN A 26 9.45 18.70 25.06
C ASN A 26 10.57 18.28 24.08
N ASN A 27 10.48 17.08 23.49
CA ASN A 27 11.43 16.62 22.49
C ASN A 27 11.01 17.10 21.09
N TRP A 28 11.65 18.16 20.58
CA TRP A 28 11.31 18.76 19.29
C TRP A 28 11.41 17.77 18.11
N GLY A 29 12.38 16.86 18.14
CA GLY A 29 12.58 15.87 17.08
C GLY A 29 11.43 14.86 17.02
N PHE A 30 10.90 14.47 18.17
CA PHE A 30 9.71 13.63 18.27
C PHE A 30 8.47 14.33 17.71
N VAL A 31 8.21 15.57 18.13
CA VAL A 31 7.06 16.37 17.67
C VAL A 31 7.13 16.64 16.16
N LEU A 32 8.31 16.97 15.63
CA LEU A 32 8.53 17.16 14.20
C LEU A 32 8.25 15.87 13.41
N ASN A 33 8.65 14.71 13.94
CA ASN A 33 8.39 13.43 13.29
C ASN A 33 6.88 13.10 13.24
N LEU A 34 6.13 13.37 14.31
CA LEU A 34 4.67 13.24 14.31
C LEU A 34 4.02 14.14 13.23
N ALA A 35 4.47 15.40 13.14
CA ALA A 35 3.99 16.34 12.13
C ALA A 35 4.28 15.83 10.70
N LEU A 36 5.50 15.35 10.46
CA LEU A 36 5.90 14.80 9.17
C LEU A 36 5.06 13.58 8.79
N ARG A 37 4.81 12.67 9.72
CA ARG A 37 3.99 11.47 9.49
C ARG A 37 2.54 11.84 9.18
N ALA A 38 1.95 12.78 9.92
CA ALA A 38 0.62 13.29 9.62
C ALA A 38 0.56 13.92 8.21
N PHE A 39 1.57 14.71 7.83
CA PHE A 39 1.68 15.30 6.50
C PHE A 39 1.83 14.24 5.39
N ILE A 40 2.62 13.19 5.63
CA ILE A 40 2.76 12.05 4.72
C ILE A 40 1.42 11.35 4.55
N GLY A 41 0.65 11.13 5.62
CA GLY A 41 -0.70 10.54 5.55
C GLY A 41 -1.66 11.39 4.71
N ILE A 42 -1.69 12.71 4.91
CA ILE A 42 -2.51 13.64 4.12
C ILE A 42 -2.11 13.59 2.64
N SER A 43 -0.80 13.64 2.38
CA SER A 43 -0.25 13.57 1.03
C SER A 43 -0.55 12.23 0.35
N GLY A 44 -0.47 11.12 1.09
CA GLY A 44 -0.81 9.77 0.62
C GLY A 44 -2.27 9.68 0.16
N ILE A 45 -3.22 10.18 0.97
CA ILE A 45 -4.64 10.25 0.57
C ILE A 45 -4.83 11.11 -0.68
N ALA A 46 -4.26 12.33 -0.70
CA ALA A 46 -4.38 13.23 -1.83
C ALA A 46 -3.82 12.60 -3.12
N CYS A 47 -2.62 12.01 -3.07
CA CYS A 47 -2.01 11.31 -4.19
C CYS A 47 -2.84 10.10 -4.64
N SER A 48 -3.36 9.29 -3.72
CA SER A 48 -4.23 8.15 -4.07
C SER A 48 -5.53 8.60 -4.75
N LEU A 49 -6.15 9.71 -4.31
CA LEU A 49 -7.34 10.27 -4.97
C LEU A 49 -7.02 10.81 -6.37
N ILE A 50 -5.88 11.48 -6.54
CA ILE A 50 -5.40 11.94 -7.86
C ILE A 50 -5.18 10.75 -8.78
N VAL A 51 -4.50 9.69 -8.30
CA VAL A 51 -4.29 8.45 -9.06
C VAL A 51 -5.62 7.82 -9.41
N ALA A 52 -6.56 7.68 -8.47
CA ALA A 52 -7.88 7.10 -8.73
C ALA A 52 -8.69 7.88 -9.78
N LYS A 53 -8.51 9.21 -9.86
CA LYS A 53 -9.22 10.08 -10.81
C LYS A 53 -8.57 10.11 -12.19
N PHE A 54 -7.25 10.28 -12.26
CA PHE A 54 -6.55 10.61 -13.51
C PHE A 54 -5.79 9.44 -14.11
N ALA A 55 -5.16 8.66 -13.25
CA ALA A 55 -4.50 7.47 -13.71
C ALA A 55 -5.61 6.40 -13.79
N ASN A 56 -5.99 6.01 -14.99
CA ASN A 56 -6.48 4.65 -15.19
C ASN A 56 -5.26 3.76 -15.47
N PRO A 57 -4.27 3.59 -14.55
CA PRO A 57 -3.06 2.84 -14.86
C PRO A 57 -3.39 1.35 -15.09
N THR A 58 -4.62 0.95 -14.74
CA THR A 58 -5.15 -0.40 -14.82
C THR A 58 -5.92 -0.68 -16.12
N VAL A 59 -5.99 0.23 -17.10
CA VAL A 59 -6.70 -0.10 -18.37
C VAL A 59 -6.08 -1.33 -19.01
N SER A 60 -4.76 -1.46 -18.94
CA SER A 60 -4.04 -2.63 -19.44
C SER A 60 -4.14 -3.86 -18.54
N PHE A 61 -4.78 -3.78 -17.37
CA PHE A 61 -4.95 -4.93 -16.49
C PHE A 61 -6.31 -5.57 -16.69
N HIS A 62 -6.32 -6.89 -16.63
CA HIS A 62 -7.52 -7.70 -16.53
C HIS A 62 -8.46 -7.15 -15.43
N PRO A 63 -9.79 -7.21 -15.64
CA PRO A 63 -10.77 -6.67 -14.68
C PRO A 63 -10.60 -7.14 -13.23
N ASN A 64 -10.22 -8.41 -13.01
CA ASN A 64 -9.95 -8.95 -11.67
C ASN A 64 -8.77 -8.24 -10.99
N ALA A 65 -7.61 -8.17 -11.63
CA ALA A 65 -6.45 -7.43 -11.12
C ALA A 65 -6.75 -5.94 -10.90
N ARG A 66 -7.52 -5.32 -11.80
CA ARG A 66 -7.95 -3.93 -11.64
C ARG A 66 -8.78 -3.73 -10.38
N PHE A 67 -9.71 -4.63 -10.10
CA PHE A 67 -10.51 -4.58 -8.87
C PHE A 67 -9.64 -4.77 -7.62
N ILE A 68 -8.75 -5.77 -7.61
CA ILE A 68 -7.82 -6.01 -6.51
C ILE A 68 -6.94 -4.78 -6.25
N LEU A 69 -6.43 -4.13 -7.30
CA LEU A 69 -5.60 -2.94 -7.15
C LEU A 69 -6.40 -1.74 -6.60
N LYS A 70 -7.67 -1.58 -6.99
CA LYS A 70 -8.55 -0.56 -6.38
C LYS A 70 -8.77 -0.82 -4.89
N ALA A 71 -8.98 -2.09 -4.51
CA ALA A 71 -9.09 -2.47 -3.12
C ALA A 71 -7.79 -2.19 -2.35
N HIS A 72 -6.63 -2.43 -2.97
CA HIS A 72 -5.32 -2.08 -2.41
C HIS A 72 -5.19 -0.57 -2.13
N PHE A 73 -5.58 0.29 -3.08
CA PHE A 73 -5.60 1.74 -2.85
C PHE A 73 -6.53 2.15 -1.71
N CYS A 74 -7.70 1.50 -1.58
CA CYS A 74 -8.60 1.74 -0.47
C CYS A 74 -7.95 1.36 0.87
N ALA A 75 -7.23 0.23 0.93
CA ALA A 75 -6.48 -0.19 2.11
C ALA A 75 -5.39 0.81 2.51
N VAL A 76 -4.63 1.34 1.54
CA VAL A 76 -3.61 2.38 1.78
C VAL A 76 -4.25 3.68 2.27
N MET A 77 -5.40 4.10 1.72
CA MET A 77 -6.12 5.27 2.22
C MET A 77 -6.62 5.08 3.67
N LEU A 78 -7.05 3.86 4.03
CA LEU A 78 -7.43 3.52 5.42
C LEU A 78 -6.21 3.59 6.36
N ALA A 79 -5.05 3.08 5.93
CA ALA A 79 -3.80 3.18 6.69
C ALA A 79 -3.40 4.64 6.92
N CYS A 80 -3.40 5.46 5.85
CA CYS A 80 -3.15 6.89 5.94
C CYS A 80 -4.13 7.60 6.89
N SER A 81 -5.41 7.21 6.88
CA SER A 81 -6.42 7.77 7.79
C SER A 81 -6.09 7.43 9.24
N GLY A 82 -5.70 6.18 9.53
CA GLY A 82 -5.22 5.78 10.85
C GLY A 82 -3.96 6.53 11.28
N LEU A 83 -3.05 6.83 10.34
CA LEU A 83 -1.84 7.62 10.59
C LEU A 83 -2.16 9.08 10.96
N ILE A 84 -3.04 9.73 10.20
CA ILE A 84 -3.48 11.11 10.47
C ILE A 84 -4.20 11.17 11.83
N LEU A 85 -5.12 10.24 12.07
CA LEU A 85 -5.90 10.21 13.31
C LEU A 85 -5.02 9.88 14.52
N GLY A 86 -4.05 8.98 14.41
CA GLY A 86 -3.13 8.65 15.49
C GLY A 86 -2.07 9.74 15.69
N ASP A 87 -1.14 9.84 14.75
CA ASP A 87 0.05 10.67 14.90
C ASP A 87 -0.26 12.16 14.72
N GLY A 88 -1.24 12.51 13.88
CA GLY A 88 -1.69 13.89 13.72
C GLY A 88 -2.45 14.43 14.93
N PHE A 89 -3.26 13.60 15.59
CA PHE A 89 -3.90 13.96 16.85
C PHE A 89 -2.87 14.12 17.97
N ASP A 90 -1.89 13.22 18.07
CA ASP A 90 -0.81 13.35 19.04
C ASP A 90 0.05 14.60 18.79
N PHE A 91 0.32 14.96 17.53
CA PHE A 91 0.96 16.22 17.17
C PHE A 91 0.17 17.44 17.65
N LEU A 92 -1.14 17.50 17.35
CA LEU A 92 -2.03 18.60 17.77
C LEU A 92 -2.04 18.75 19.31
N ARG A 93 -2.10 17.62 20.01
CA ARG A 93 -2.14 17.55 21.47
C ARG A 93 -0.86 18.04 22.13
N MET A 94 0.28 17.61 21.60
CA MET A 94 1.61 17.98 22.12
C MET A 94 2.03 19.41 21.76
N THR A 95 1.33 20.06 20.83
CA THR A 95 1.62 21.44 20.38
C THR A 95 0.51 22.40 20.78
N ALA A 96 -0.57 22.47 20.00
CA ALA A 96 -1.64 23.45 20.15
C ALA A 96 -2.34 23.34 21.51
N PHE A 97 -2.71 22.12 21.94
CA PHE A 97 -3.40 21.95 23.22
C PHE A 97 -2.48 22.22 24.41
N LYS A 98 -1.21 21.84 24.30
CA LYS A 98 -0.19 22.19 25.30
C LYS A 98 -0.10 23.70 25.49
N ILE A 99 0.05 24.45 24.39
CA ILE A 99 0.15 25.93 24.42
C ILE A 99 -1.12 26.55 25.01
N ALA A 100 -2.29 26.05 24.63
CA ALA A 100 -3.56 26.57 25.14
C ALA A 100 -3.71 26.37 26.66
N ARG A 101 -3.33 25.19 27.18
CA ARG A 101 -3.44 24.88 28.62
C ARG A 101 -2.40 25.60 29.47
N THR A 102 -1.15 25.68 29.00
CA THR A 102 -0.10 26.42 29.72
C THR A 102 -0.39 27.93 29.75
N GLY A 103 -0.96 28.48 28.67
CA GLY A 103 -1.44 29.86 28.64
C GLY A 103 -2.63 30.13 29.58
N GLY A 104 -3.44 29.10 29.87
CA GLY A 104 -4.55 29.16 30.83
C GLY A 104 -4.16 28.97 32.30
N GLY A 105 -2.87 28.72 32.60
CA GLY A 105 -2.38 28.54 33.98
C GLY A 105 -2.55 27.14 34.57
N GLU A 106 -2.94 26.14 33.77
CA GLU A 106 -3.07 24.76 34.23
C GLU A 106 -1.69 24.06 34.24
N LEU A 107 -1.16 23.76 35.43
CA LEU A 107 0.20 23.25 35.61
C LEU A 107 0.29 21.74 35.88
N GLU A 108 -0.79 21.08 36.29
CA GLU A 108 -0.72 19.67 36.74
C GLU A 108 -0.45 18.69 35.60
N CYS A 109 -1.03 18.92 34.42
CA CYS A 109 -0.72 18.15 33.23
C CYS A 109 -0.83 18.99 31.96
N PRO A 110 0.28 19.62 31.50
CA PRO A 110 0.22 20.60 30.42
C PRO A 110 -0.22 19.99 29.09
N VAL A 111 0.03 18.68 28.89
CA VAL A 111 -0.41 17.95 27.69
C VAL A 111 -1.57 17.02 28.08
N PRO A 112 -2.79 17.22 27.56
CA PRO A 112 -3.93 16.36 27.92
C PRO A 112 -3.62 14.91 27.53
N LEU A 113 -3.92 13.93 28.40
CA LEU A 113 -3.76 12.51 28.04
C LEU A 113 -4.88 12.07 27.07
N ILE A 114 -4.60 11.06 26.25
CA ILE A 114 -5.60 10.49 25.33
C ILE A 114 -6.31 9.30 26.00
N ASN A 115 -7.62 9.21 25.82
CA ASN A 115 -8.40 8.03 26.22
C ASN A 115 -7.88 6.81 25.45
N SER A 116 -7.57 5.72 26.15
CA SER A 116 -6.99 4.52 25.54
C SER A 116 -7.86 3.91 24.44
N HIS A 117 -9.19 3.94 24.58
CA HIS A 117 -10.11 3.39 23.57
C HIS A 117 -9.95 4.13 22.25
N LEU A 118 -9.82 5.46 22.31
CA LEU A 118 -9.62 6.31 21.15
C LEU A 118 -8.24 6.06 20.51
N GLY A 119 -7.18 6.05 21.32
CA GLY A 119 -5.83 5.77 20.85
C GLY A 119 -5.69 4.37 20.23
N CYS A 120 -6.34 3.37 20.82
CA CYS A 120 -6.39 2.01 20.29
C CYS A 120 -7.19 1.96 18.99
N ALA A 121 -8.34 2.63 18.89
CA ALA A 121 -9.12 2.67 17.66
C ALA A 121 -8.32 3.26 16.48
N PHE A 122 -7.59 4.35 16.71
CA PHE A 122 -6.71 4.95 15.69
C PHE A 122 -5.62 3.99 15.23
N ARG A 123 -4.96 3.29 16.17
CA ARG A 123 -3.93 2.30 15.85
C ARG A 123 -4.47 1.03 15.19
N LEU A 124 -5.66 0.57 15.57
CA LEU A 124 -6.33 -0.56 14.91
C LEU A 124 -6.70 -0.22 13.46
N LEU A 125 -7.15 1.02 13.19
CA LEU A 125 -7.42 1.46 11.82
C LEU A 125 -6.16 1.45 10.95
N LEU A 126 -5.05 1.96 11.48
CA LEU A 126 -3.74 1.92 10.81
C LEU A 126 -3.31 0.47 10.53
N LEU A 127 -3.37 -0.40 11.55
CA LEU A 127 -3.01 -1.81 11.42
C LEU A 127 -3.90 -2.55 10.41
N PHE A 128 -5.21 -2.27 10.41
CA PHE A 128 -6.16 -2.84 9.47
C PHE A 128 -5.85 -2.44 8.03
N GLY A 129 -5.60 -1.15 7.77
CA GLY A 129 -5.18 -0.66 6.46
C GLY A 129 -3.91 -1.36 5.96
N ASN A 130 -2.89 -1.47 6.82
CA ASN A 130 -1.64 -2.15 6.50
C ASN A 130 -1.83 -3.65 6.22
N MET A 131 -2.65 -4.34 7.02
CA MET A 131 -3.01 -5.75 6.78
C MET A 131 -3.70 -5.95 5.44
N CYS A 132 -4.72 -5.14 5.15
CA CYS A 132 -5.44 -5.21 3.88
C CYS A 132 -4.51 -4.88 2.70
N SER A 133 -3.54 -3.97 2.87
CA SER A 133 -2.54 -3.65 1.86
C SER A 133 -1.70 -4.89 1.48
N VAL A 134 -1.11 -5.58 2.46
CA VAL A 134 -0.33 -6.81 2.25
C VAL A 134 -1.19 -7.91 1.61
N PHE A 135 -2.40 -8.13 2.14
CA PHE A 135 -3.28 -9.19 1.63
C PHE A 135 -3.80 -8.92 0.22
N THR A 136 -3.99 -7.66 -0.16
CA THR A 136 -4.40 -7.33 -1.54
C THR A 136 -3.24 -7.50 -2.53
N ILE A 137 -1.99 -7.27 -2.13
CA ILE A 137 -0.81 -7.65 -2.94
C ILE A 137 -0.74 -9.17 -3.11
N PHE A 138 -0.96 -9.92 -2.03
CA PHE A 138 -1.02 -11.39 -2.09
C PHE A 138 -2.16 -11.90 -2.98
N SER A 139 -3.33 -11.25 -2.89
CA SER A 139 -4.47 -11.51 -3.78
C SER A 139 -4.10 -11.30 -5.26
N LEU A 140 -3.34 -10.24 -5.54
CA LEU A 140 -2.86 -9.93 -6.88
C LEU A 140 -1.85 -10.96 -7.37
N ALA A 141 -0.98 -11.46 -6.48
CA ALA A 141 -0.06 -12.55 -6.78
C ALA A 141 -0.82 -13.84 -7.16
N ILE A 142 -1.83 -14.24 -6.38
CA ILE A 142 -2.70 -15.39 -6.69
C ILE A 142 -3.39 -15.19 -8.05
N GLU A 143 -3.98 -14.03 -8.28
CA GLU A 143 -4.69 -13.74 -9.52
C GLU A 143 -3.74 -13.79 -10.74
N ARG A 144 -2.50 -13.30 -10.61
CA ARG A 144 -1.47 -13.40 -11.65
C ARG A 144 -0.95 -14.83 -11.85
N ILE A 145 -0.87 -15.66 -10.80
CA ILE A 145 -0.60 -17.10 -10.93
C ILE A 145 -1.69 -17.75 -11.77
N VAL A 146 -2.97 -17.52 -11.42
CA VAL A 146 -4.10 -18.09 -12.16
C VAL A 146 -4.11 -17.64 -13.63
N ALA A 147 -3.86 -16.35 -13.88
CA ALA A 147 -3.76 -15.80 -15.23
C ALA A 147 -2.60 -16.41 -16.03
N THR A 148 -1.46 -16.71 -15.38
CA THR A 148 -0.28 -17.33 -16.02
C THR A 148 -0.48 -18.82 -16.27
N VAL A 149 -1.17 -19.55 -15.38
CA VAL A 149 -1.43 -20.99 -15.54
C VAL A 149 -2.54 -21.24 -16.56
N LYS A 150 -3.56 -20.39 -16.60
CA LYS A 150 -4.76 -20.56 -17.46
C LYS A 150 -4.71 -19.71 -18.73
N VAL A 151 -3.52 -19.41 -19.26
CA VAL A 151 -3.35 -18.62 -20.49
C VAL A 151 -4.16 -19.25 -21.64
N GLY A 152 -4.89 -18.42 -22.38
CA GLY A 152 -5.80 -18.78 -23.47
C GLY A 152 -7.25 -19.00 -23.01
N SER A 153 -7.47 -19.38 -21.75
CA SER A 153 -8.82 -19.64 -21.20
C SER A 153 -9.26 -18.62 -20.15
N TYR A 154 -8.36 -17.72 -19.74
CA TYR A 154 -8.61 -16.79 -18.66
C TYR A 154 -9.61 -15.68 -19.04
N ASP A 155 -9.49 -15.11 -20.25
CA ASP A 155 -10.37 -14.00 -20.70
C ASP A 155 -11.85 -14.40 -20.84
N GLY A 156 -12.12 -15.69 -21.08
CA GLY A 156 -13.49 -16.20 -21.22
C GLY A 156 -14.25 -16.29 -19.89
N LYS A 157 -13.58 -16.12 -18.74
CA LYS A 157 -14.19 -16.25 -17.42
C LYS A 157 -14.65 -14.89 -16.89
N LYS A 158 -15.86 -14.86 -16.35
CA LYS A 158 -16.46 -13.68 -15.72
C LYS A 158 -15.55 -13.14 -14.60
N SER A 159 -15.64 -11.84 -14.35
CA SER A 159 -14.86 -11.06 -13.38
C SER A 159 -15.10 -11.40 -11.89
N GLY A 160 -15.54 -12.61 -11.56
CA GLY A 160 -15.91 -13.01 -10.20
C GLY A 160 -14.71 -13.34 -9.30
N LEU A 161 -13.60 -13.82 -9.87
CA LEU A 161 -12.44 -14.29 -9.10
C LEU A 161 -11.85 -13.20 -8.20
N GLY A 162 -11.71 -11.98 -8.72
CA GLY A 162 -11.17 -10.87 -7.94
C GLY A 162 -12.03 -10.53 -6.71
N TYR A 163 -13.36 -10.52 -6.86
CA TYR A 163 -14.28 -10.26 -5.76
C TYR A 163 -14.19 -11.32 -4.66
N VAL A 164 -14.14 -12.60 -5.05
CA VAL A 164 -14.06 -13.70 -4.08
C VAL A 164 -12.75 -13.63 -3.30
N ILE A 165 -11.61 -13.49 -3.97
CA ILE A 165 -10.30 -13.45 -3.31
C ILE A 165 -10.22 -12.25 -2.34
N VAL A 166 -10.60 -11.05 -2.79
CA VAL A 166 -10.56 -9.84 -1.93
C VAL A 166 -11.50 -9.99 -0.73
N SER A 167 -12.71 -10.52 -0.92
CA SER A 167 -13.68 -10.69 0.16
C SER A 167 -13.16 -11.64 1.24
N VAL A 168 -12.57 -12.77 0.85
CA VAL A 168 -11.94 -13.73 1.77
C VAL A 168 -10.80 -13.05 2.54
N MET A 169 -9.95 -12.30 1.85
CA MET A 169 -8.80 -11.66 2.49
C MET A 169 -9.20 -10.52 3.45
N VAL A 170 -10.21 -9.72 3.09
CA VAL A 170 -10.77 -8.70 3.99
C VAL A 170 -11.40 -9.34 5.22
N PHE A 171 -12.14 -10.45 5.04
CA PHE A 171 -12.69 -11.20 6.16
C PHE A 171 -11.60 -11.70 7.12
N VAL A 172 -10.52 -12.29 6.58
CA VAL A 172 -9.36 -12.71 7.39
C VAL A 172 -8.74 -11.52 8.13
N ALA A 173 -8.56 -10.37 7.47
CA ALA A 173 -8.05 -9.17 8.11
C ALA A 173 -8.94 -8.70 9.27
N ILE A 174 -10.26 -8.69 9.10
CA ILE A 174 -11.22 -8.34 10.15
C ILE A 174 -11.07 -9.29 11.35
N CYS A 175 -11.02 -10.60 11.12
CA CYS A 175 -10.84 -11.58 12.21
C CYS A 175 -9.53 -11.34 12.98
N LEU A 176 -8.42 -11.06 12.30
CA LEU A 176 -7.13 -10.77 12.93
C LEU A 176 -7.14 -9.45 13.72
N ILE A 177 -7.83 -8.42 13.22
CA ILE A 177 -7.99 -7.15 13.94
C ILE A 177 -8.87 -7.32 15.18
N ILE A 178 -9.95 -8.10 15.09
CA ILE A 178 -10.76 -8.45 16.26
C ILE A 178 -9.90 -9.21 17.28
N TYR A 179 -9.10 -10.18 16.83
CA TYR A 179 -8.18 -10.92 17.71
C TYR A 179 -7.16 -10.00 18.39
N GLN A 180 -6.60 -9.02 17.67
CA GLN A 180 -5.74 -7.98 18.26
C GLN A 180 -6.52 -7.15 19.27
N ALA A 181 -7.71 -6.67 18.94
CA ALA A 181 -8.52 -5.82 19.80
C ALA A 181 -8.89 -6.52 21.12
N LEU A 182 -9.25 -7.81 21.08
CA LEU A 182 -9.52 -8.63 22.25
C LEU A 182 -8.29 -8.92 23.12
N SER A 183 -7.09 -8.69 22.58
CA SER A 183 -5.82 -8.90 23.28
C SER A 183 -5.29 -7.62 23.97
N ILE A 184 -5.96 -6.47 23.78
CA ILE A 184 -5.57 -5.18 24.35
C ILE A 184 -5.99 -5.09 25.81
N GLU A 185 -5.03 -4.75 26.68
CA GLU A 185 -5.30 -4.37 28.06
C GLU A 185 -5.64 -2.88 28.09
N ILE A 186 -6.89 -2.57 28.47
CA ILE A 186 -7.43 -1.21 28.42
C ILE A 186 -7.14 -0.51 29.75
N GLU A 187 -6.16 0.38 29.75
CA GLU A 187 -5.97 1.40 30.78
C GLU A 187 -6.89 2.61 30.51
N PRO A 188 -7.22 3.50 31.45
CA PRO A 188 -8.08 4.64 31.14
C PRO A 188 -7.42 5.67 30.20
N TYR A 189 -6.11 5.86 30.32
CA TYR A 189 -5.36 6.87 29.58
C TYR A 189 -4.03 6.34 29.05
N VAL A 190 -3.62 6.82 27.88
CA VAL A 190 -2.30 6.53 27.30
C VAL A 190 -1.54 7.80 26.96
N ALA A 191 -0.21 7.71 26.93
CA ALA A 191 0.68 8.86 26.72
C ALA A 191 0.79 9.23 25.24
N VAL A 192 0.63 8.24 24.36
CA VAL A 192 0.62 8.32 22.90
C VAL A 192 -0.34 7.22 22.43
N ALA A 193 -0.98 7.37 21.26
CA ALA A 193 -1.76 6.28 20.69
C ALA A 193 -0.85 5.05 20.48
N SER A 194 -1.02 3.99 21.29
CA SER A 194 -0.22 2.75 21.21
C SER A 194 -0.98 1.58 21.83
N PHE A 195 -0.67 0.36 21.43
CA PHE A 195 -1.16 -0.84 22.12
C PHE A 195 -0.42 -1.01 23.46
N LYS A 196 -1.17 -1.22 24.54
CA LYS A 196 -0.64 -1.57 25.86
C LYS A 196 -0.97 -3.01 26.23
N GLY A 197 -0.18 -3.58 27.13
CA GLY A 197 -0.26 -4.98 27.56
C GLY A 197 0.75 -5.88 26.85
N GLN A 198 1.31 -6.82 27.60
CA GLN A 198 2.29 -7.78 27.07
C GLN A 198 1.66 -8.67 26.01
N ARG A 199 0.41 -9.11 26.23
CA ARG A 199 -0.35 -9.92 25.28
C ARG A 199 -0.61 -9.17 23.99
N ALA A 200 -1.10 -7.93 24.06
CA ALA A 200 -1.39 -7.10 22.89
C ALA A 200 -0.14 -6.85 22.03
N THR A 201 1.00 -6.61 22.69
CA THR A 201 2.28 -6.38 22.04
C THR A 201 2.80 -7.65 21.36
N SER A 202 2.65 -8.81 22.01
CA SER A 202 3.02 -10.10 21.44
C SER A 202 2.17 -10.44 20.21
N VAL A 203 0.84 -10.28 20.28
CA VAL A 203 -0.05 -10.50 19.14
C VAL A 203 0.27 -9.54 18.00
N TYR A 204 0.47 -8.25 18.28
CA TYR A 204 0.88 -7.27 17.29
C TYR A 204 2.20 -7.67 16.60
N SER A 205 3.21 -8.10 17.36
CA SER A 205 4.47 -8.56 16.80
C SER A 205 4.29 -9.79 15.92
N SER A 206 3.46 -10.76 16.31
CA SER A 206 3.14 -11.94 15.50
C SER A 206 2.43 -11.56 14.18
N LEU A 207 1.49 -10.63 14.25
CA LEU A 207 0.76 -10.10 13.11
C LEU A 207 1.69 -9.39 12.11
N VAL A 208 2.60 -8.53 12.60
CA VAL A 208 3.60 -7.86 11.75
C VAL A 208 4.59 -8.86 11.15
N ASN A 209 5.05 -9.85 11.92
CA ASN A 209 5.93 -10.91 11.39
C ASN A 209 5.26 -11.71 10.26
N MET A 210 3.96 -12.01 10.41
CA MET A 210 3.19 -12.66 9.35
C MET A 210 3.09 -11.77 8.10
N GLN A 211 2.88 -10.46 8.24
CA GLN A 211 2.88 -9.53 7.11
C GLN A 211 4.21 -9.54 6.36
N ILE A 212 5.34 -9.45 7.08
CA ILE A 212 6.68 -9.48 6.49
C ILE A 212 6.91 -10.80 5.74
N ALA A 213 6.53 -11.93 6.33
CA ALA A 213 6.64 -13.23 5.67
C ALA A 213 5.83 -13.27 4.37
N LEU A 214 4.59 -12.74 4.38
CA LEU A 214 3.76 -12.65 3.19
C LEU A 214 4.35 -11.71 2.12
N ASP A 215 4.95 -10.59 2.51
CA ASP A 215 5.60 -9.68 1.56
C ASP A 215 6.83 -10.30 0.89
N VAL A 216 7.65 -11.04 1.66
CA VAL A 216 8.78 -11.80 1.10
C VAL A 216 8.26 -12.86 0.11
N ILE A 217 7.20 -13.58 0.47
CA ILE A 217 6.55 -14.56 -0.41
C ILE A 217 5.99 -13.88 -1.66
N ASN A 218 5.34 -12.73 -1.54
CA ASN A 218 4.79 -11.95 -2.66
C ASN A 218 5.88 -11.58 -3.66
N SER A 219 6.96 -10.97 -3.17
CA SER A 219 8.09 -10.54 -3.98
C SER A 219 8.74 -11.74 -4.69
N PHE A 220 8.88 -12.88 -4.00
CA PHE A 220 9.37 -14.11 -4.61
C PHE A 220 8.43 -14.66 -5.69
N ILE A 221 7.13 -14.73 -5.43
CA ILE A 221 6.13 -15.18 -6.41
C ILE A 221 6.18 -14.31 -7.67
N PHE A 222 6.16 -12.97 -7.53
CA PHE A 222 6.22 -12.08 -8.69
C PHE A 222 7.52 -12.23 -9.49
N PHE A 223 8.65 -12.46 -8.81
CA PHE A 223 9.92 -12.73 -9.49
C PHE A 223 9.87 -14.03 -10.30
N VAL A 224 9.38 -15.12 -9.71
CA VAL A 224 9.20 -16.41 -10.41
C VAL A 224 8.23 -16.26 -11.59
N LEU A 225 7.11 -15.57 -11.40
CA LEU A 225 6.13 -15.32 -12.47
C LEU A 225 6.74 -14.50 -13.62
N LEU A 226 7.60 -13.52 -13.33
CA LEU A 226 8.29 -12.74 -14.36
C LEU A 226 9.20 -13.63 -15.21
N ILE A 227 9.96 -14.52 -14.57
CA ILE A 227 10.81 -15.49 -15.28
C ILE A 227 9.95 -16.43 -16.13
N ALA A 228 8.89 -17.00 -15.56
CA ALA A 228 7.98 -17.91 -16.24
C ALA A 228 7.35 -17.25 -17.49
N ASN A 229 6.79 -16.06 -17.34
CA ASN A 229 6.16 -15.35 -18.45
C ASN A 229 7.18 -14.92 -19.52
N ASN A 230 8.40 -14.55 -19.15
CA ASN A 230 9.47 -14.28 -20.12
C ASN A 230 9.88 -15.53 -20.92
N ARG A 231 9.87 -16.72 -20.29
CA ARG A 231 10.09 -17.98 -21.00
C ARG A 231 8.94 -18.30 -21.95
N LEU A 232 7.69 -18.12 -21.51
CA LEU A 232 6.51 -18.28 -22.36
C LEU A 232 6.54 -17.33 -23.56
N LYS A 233 6.94 -16.06 -23.37
CA LYS A 233 7.10 -15.09 -24.47
C LYS A 233 8.03 -15.61 -25.57
N LYS A 234 9.17 -16.23 -25.20
CA LYS A 234 10.12 -16.80 -26.17
C LYS A 234 9.53 -17.99 -26.94
N GLN A 235 8.70 -18.81 -26.30
CA GLN A 235 8.02 -19.92 -26.96
C GLN A 235 6.96 -19.42 -27.94
N VAL A 236 6.16 -18.44 -27.53
CA VAL A 236 5.10 -17.83 -28.35
C VAL A 236 5.64 -17.13 -29.60
N THR A 237 6.86 -16.59 -29.56
CA THR A 237 7.49 -16.00 -30.74
C THR A 237 7.98 -17.05 -31.75
N ARG A 238 8.19 -18.30 -31.32
CA ARG A 238 8.68 -19.38 -32.19
C ARG A 238 7.54 -20.14 -32.89
N PHE A 239 6.40 -20.30 -32.22
CA PHE A 239 5.28 -21.07 -32.74
C PHE A 239 4.13 -20.19 -33.23
N SER A 240 3.35 -20.68 -34.19
CA SER A 240 2.11 -20.05 -34.63
C SER A 240 1.00 -20.25 -33.59
N VAL A 241 1.11 -19.55 -32.47
CA VAL A 241 0.11 -19.54 -31.39
C VAL A 241 -0.98 -18.50 -31.67
N SER A 242 -2.20 -18.74 -31.18
CA SER A 242 -3.34 -17.82 -31.29
C SER A 242 -3.03 -16.42 -30.72
N LEU A 243 -3.59 -15.38 -31.34
CA LEU A 243 -3.38 -13.98 -30.95
C LEU A 243 -3.78 -13.69 -29.47
N PRO A 244 -4.88 -14.23 -28.92
CA PRO A 244 -5.25 -14.01 -27.53
C PRO A 244 -4.20 -14.52 -26.54
N PHE A 245 -3.58 -15.66 -26.83
CA PHE A 245 -2.49 -16.19 -26.01
C PHE A 245 -1.30 -15.22 -25.97
N LYS A 246 -0.92 -14.66 -27.12
CA LYS A 246 0.19 -13.69 -27.21
C LYS A 246 -0.12 -12.44 -26.40
N TYR A 247 -1.34 -11.93 -26.51
CA TYR A 247 -1.79 -10.75 -25.80
C TYR A 247 -1.73 -10.94 -24.27
N GLN A 248 -2.25 -12.05 -23.75
CA GLN A 248 -2.26 -12.33 -22.31
C GLN A 248 -0.85 -12.47 -21.72
N VAL A 249 0.08 -13.13 -22.42
CA VAL A 249 1.47 -13.23 -21.94
C VAL A 249 2.11 -11.85 -21.86
N LEU A 250 1.90 -10.99 -22.86
CA LEU A 250 2.42 -9.62 -22.84
C LEU A 250 1.77 -8.77 -21.77
N GLU A 251 0.46 -8.93 -21.55
CA GLU A 251 -0.28 -8.28 -20.47
C GLU A 251 0.30 -8.66 -19.10
N ASN A 252 0.51 -9.96 -18.85
CA ASN A 252 1.07 -10.45 -17.60
C ASN A 252 2.49 -9.93 -17.36
N ILE A 253 3.37 -9.95 -18.36
CA ILE A 253 4.73 -9.37 -18.23
C ILE A 253 4.65 -7.89 -17.89
N SER A 254 3.79 -7.15 -18.59
CA SER A 254 3.61 -5.71 -18.35
C SER A 254 3.12 -5.45 -16.94
N ALA A 255 2.12 -6.20 -16.45
CA ALA A 255 1.61 -6.06 -15.09
C ALA A 255 2.66 -6.42 -14.03
N ILE A 256 3.30 -7.58 -14.16
CA ILE A 256 4.29 -8.06 -13.18
C ILE A 256 5.51 -7.14 -13.12
N SER A 257 5.97 -6.59 -14.25
CA SER A 257 7.11 -5.66 -14.30
C SER A 257 6.92 -4.38 -13.46
N VAL A 258 5.69 -4.12 -13.02
CA VAL A 258 5.27 -2.92 -12.29
C VAL A 258 5.01 -3.26 -10.85
N ILE A 259 4.32 -4.37 -10.63
CA ILE A 259 3.95 -4.84 -9.31
C ILE A 259 5.19 -5.36 -8.57
N LEU A 260 6.12 -6.03 -9.26
CA LEU A 260 7.34 -6.58 -8.66
C LEU A 260 8.21 -5.51 -7.96
N PRO A 261 8.67 -4.43 -8.62
CA PRO A 261 9.52 -3.44 -7.95
C PRO A 261 8.79 -2.77 -6.77
N LEU A 262 7.48 -2.56 -6.90
CA LEU A 262 6.66 -2.04 -5.82
C LEU A 262 6.61 -3.00 -4.63
N SER A 263 6.37 -4.29 -4.88
CA SER A 263 6.38 -5.35 -3.87
C SER A 263 7.73 -5.44 -3.17
N VAL A 264 8.85 -5.36 -3.91
CA VAL A 264 10.20 -5.38 -3.34
C VAL A 264 10.42 -4.18 -2.42
N VAL A 265 10.04 -2.97 -2.86
CA VAL A 265 10.18 -1.77 -2.02
C VAL A 265 9.31 -1.88 -0.78
N HIS A 266 8.07 -2.37 -0.90
CA HIS A 266 7.20 -2.66 0.25
C HIS A 266 7.89 -3.60 1.25
N THR A 267 8.40 -4.75 0.77
CA THR A 267 9.11 -5.74 1.58
C THR A 267 10.32 -5.11 2.30
N VAL A 268 11.13 -4.31 1.59
CA VAL A 268 12.33 -3.68 2.16
C VAL A 268 11.97 -2.68 3.25
N ILE A 269 10.95 -1.83 3.03
CA ILE A 269 10.51 -0.83 4.01
C ILE A 269 9.93 -1.52 5.26
N TYR A 270 9.09 -2.53 5.08
CA TYR A 270 8.43 -3.24 6.19
C TYR A 270 9.43 -4.08 7.00
N ALA A 271 10.25 -4.89 6.33
CA ALA A 271 11.28 -5.68 7.00
C ALA A 271 12.32 -4.78 7.68
N GLY A 272 12.74 -3.70 7.00
CA GLY A 272 13.66 -2.70 7.54
C GLY A 272 13.11 -2.04 8.80
N THR A 273 11.86 -1.59 8.77
CA THR A 273 11.18 -1.04 9.95
C THR A 273 11.21 -2.02 11.12
N PHE A 274 10.81 -3.27 10.89
CA PHE A 274 10.75 -4.25 11.98
C PHE A 274 12.13 -4.60 12.56
N ILE A 275 13.14 -4.76 11.70
CA ILE A 275 14.52 -4.99 12.15
C ILE A 275 15.00 -3.79 12.97
N LEU A 276 14.80 -2.56 12.49
CA LEU A 276 15.21 -1.35 13.21
C LEU A 276 14.49 -1.23 14.57
N LEU A 277 13.17 -1.47 14.61
CA LEU A 277 12.40 -1.45 15.85
C LEU A 277 12.88 -2.53 16.83
N GLY A 278 13.08 -3.76 16.36
CA GLY A 278 13.53 -4.88 17.19
C GLY A 278 14.93 -4.69 17.75
N GLN A 279 15.84 -4.10 16.98
CA GLN A 279 17.24 -3.91 17.39
C GLN A 279 17.46 -2.62 18.20
N LEU A 280 16.70 -1.56 17.93
CA LEU A 280 16.99 -0.23 18.51
C LEU A 280 15.93 0.26 19.49
N ALA A 281 14.64 -0.05 19.27
CA ALA A 281 13.55 0.42 20.12
C ALA A 281 13.25 -0.57 21.26
N VAL A 282 13.06 -1.86 20.95
CA VAL A 282 12.68 -2.89 21.95
C VAL A 282 13.67 -3.00 23.12
N PRO A 283 15.02 -2.94 22.92
CA PRO A 283 15.96 -3.05 24.03
C PRO A 283 15.97 -1.87 25.01
N GLN A 284 15.30 -0.76 24.67
CA GLN A 284 15.27 0.44 25.50
C GLN A 284 14.49 0.16 26.79
N LYS A 285 15.13 0.34 27.96
CA LYS A 285 14.49 0.13 29.27
C LYS A 285 13.47 1.22 29.60
N GLU A 286 13.76 2.46 29.24
CA GLU A 286 12.88 3.60 29.48
C GLU A 286 11.75 3.65 28.45
N SER A 287 10.51 3.74 28.93
CA SER A 287 9.30 3.75 28.09
C SER A 287 9.26 4.93 27.13
N ALA A 288 9.63 6.14 27.60
CA ALA A 288 9.68 7.35 26.79
C ALA A 288 10.66 7.20 25.61
N VAL A 289 11.88 6.71 25.89
CA VAL A 289 12.91 6.49 24.87
C VAL A 289 12.46 5.42 23.89
N ARG A 290 11.86 4.31 24.36
CA ARG A 290 11.31 3.26 23.52
C ARG A 290 10.27 3.81 22.54
N VAL A 291 9.25 4.53 23.03
CA VAL A 291 8.19 5.13 22.20
C VAL A 291 8.77 6.11 21.18
N ARG A 292 9.70 6.96 21.61
CA ARG A 292 10.39 7.90 20.73
C ARG A 292 11.12 7.17 19.59
N MET A 293 11.92 6.16 19.93
CA MET A 293 12.64 5.36 18.93
C MET A 293 11.68 4.60 18.01
N SER A 294 10.57 4.10 18.54
CA SER A 294 9.56 3.41 17.73
C SER A 294 8.95 4.30 16.65
N ILE A 295 8.66 5.56 16.96
CA ILE A 295 8.09 6.50 15.99
C ILE A 295 9.14 6.97 14.98
N LEU A 296 10.37 7.23 15.43
CA LEU A 296 11.48 7.69 14.58
C LEU A 296 11.93 6.63 13.56
N LEU A 297 11.93 5.36 13.95
CA LEU A 297 12.43 4.25 13.14
C LEU A 297 11.37 3.59 12.28
N ASP A 298 10.10 3.98 12.43
CA ASP A 298 9.02 3.43 11.64
C ASP A 298 8.97 4.11 10.26
N LEU A 299 9.41 3.34 9.25
CA LEU A 299 9.50 3.78 7.87
C LEU A 299 8.23 3.46 7.06
N MET A 300 7.26 2.75 7.64
CA MET A 300 6.04 2.31 6.94
C MET A 300 5.28 3.49 6.29
N PRO A 301 5.10 4.65 6.95
CA PRO A 301 4.39 5.79 6.33
C PRO A 301 4.96 6.25 4.99
N PHE A 302 6.27 6.12 4.77
CA PHE A 302 6.89 6.53 3.51
C PHE A 302 6.42 5.67 2.33
N TYR A 303 6.06 4.41 2.57
CA TYR A 303 5.52 3.56 1.51
C TYR A 303 4.14 4.05 1.03
N ASP A 304 3.30 4.52 1.95
CA ASP A 304 1.92 4.93 1.67
C ASP A 304 1.84 6.08 0.65
N ILE A 305 2.82 6.98 0.66
CA ILE A 305 2.97 8.03 -0.35
C ILE A 305 3.74 7.57 -1.59
N LEU A 306 4.74 6.69 -1.42
CA LEU A 306 5.58 6.24 -2.52
C LEU A 306 4.78 5.48 -3.59
N LEU A 307 3.86 4.62 -3.18
CA LEU A 307 3.01 3.84 -4.07
C LEU A 307 2.25 4.72 -5.09
N PRO A 308 1.37 5.65 -4.67
CA PRO A 308 0.61 6.46 -5.61
C PRO A 308 1.53 7.39 -6.42
N VAL A 309 2.64 7.88 -5.87
CA VAL A 309 3.62 8.69 -6.60
C VAL A 309 4.26 7.90 -7.74
N VAL A 310 4.71 6.67 -7.50
CA VAL A 310 5.31 5.80 -8.53
C VAL A 310 4.30 5.49 -9.64
N LEU A 311 3.05 5.22 -9.28
CA LEU A 311 1.99 4.93 -10.26
C LEU A 311 1.59 6.16 -11.08
N LEU A 312 1.54 7.33 -10.45
CA LEU A 312 1.29 8.61 -11.12
C LEU A 312 2.43 8.96 -12.07
N TRP A 313 3.68 8.85 -11.61
CA TRP A 313 4.87 9.04 -12.44
C TRP A 313 4.82 8.15 -13.68
N ARG A 314 4.56 6.86 -13.48
CA ARG A 314 4.45 5.89 -14.58
C ARG A 314 3.33 6.24 -15.55
N HIS A 315 2.17 6.68 -15.05
CA HIS A 315 1.07 7.13 -15.90
C HIS A 315 1.50 8.28 -16.81
N PHE A 316 2.18 9.29 -16.28
CA PHE A 316 2.68 10.42 -17.07
C PHE A 316 3.74 10.01 -18.09
N VAL A 317 4.68 9.12 -17.72
CA VAL A 317 5.68 8.60 -18.65
C VAL A 317 5.01 7.85 -19.81
N HIS A 318 4.02 7.00 -19.51
CA HIS A 318 3.28 6.27 -20.54
C HIS A 318 2.49 7.23 -21.46
N LYS A 319 1.79 8.21 -20.89
CA LYS A 319 1.04 9.21 -21.64
C LYS A 319 1.95 9.98 -22.62
N ARG A 320 3.11 10.45 -22.15
CA ARG A 320 4.11 11.13 -22.99
C ARG A 320 4.64 10.23 -24.12
N ALA A 321 4.85 8.95 -23.85
CA ALA A 321 5.28 8.00 -24.87
C ALA A 321 4.21 7.81 -25.96
N VAL A 322 2.94 7.69 -25.57
CA VAL A 322 1.80 7.59 -26.51
C VAL A 322 1.63 8.88 -27.32
N GLU A 323 1.72 10.05 -26.69
CA GLU A 323 1.68 11.34 -27.37
C GLU A 323 2.81 11.46 -28.40
N LYS A 324 4.03 11.05 -28.06
CA LYS A 324 5.17 11.03 -29.01
C LYS A 324 4.94 10.07 -30.18
N MET A 325 4.34 8.90 -29.96
CA MET A 325 3.98 7.98 -31.05
C MET A 325 2.89 8.59 -31.95
N ASN A 326 1.92 9.29 -31.36
CA ASN A 326 0.86 9.97 -32.12
C ASN A 326 1.39 11.15 -32.93
N THR A 327 2.33 11.94 -32.41
CA THR A 327 2.94 13.04 -33.18
C THR A 327 3.81 12.52 -34.32
N VAL A 328 4.59 11.45 -34.11
CA VAL A 328 5.36 10.80 -35.18
C VAL A 328 4.42 10.19 -36.24
N ASN A 329 3.31 9.57 -35.84
CA ASN A 329 2.30 9.08 -36.76
C ASN A 329 1.55 10.21 -37.49
N PHE A 330 1.32 11.35 -36.84
CA PHE A 330 0.68 12.52 -37.43
C PHE A 330 1.59 13.19 -38.46
N ILE A 331 2.88 13.35 -38.16
CA ILE A 331 3.90 13.78 -39.13
C ILE A 331 3.99 12.75 -40.26
N GLY A 332 3.95 11.47 -39.91
CA GLY A 332 3.88 10.36 -40.86
C GLY A 332 2.63 10.38 -41.74
N LYS A 333 1.50 10.96 -41.28
CA LYS A 333 0.25 11.20 -42.02
C LYS A 333 0.32 12.48 -42.89
N LEU A 334 0.94 13.55 -42.39
CA LEU A 334 1.15 14.82 -43.11
C LEU A 334 2.16 14.67 -44.25
N THR A 335 3.22 13.89 -44.05
CA THR A 335 4.18 13.52 -45.10
C THR A 335 3.65 12.39 -46.02
N SER A 336 2.43 11.92 -45.79
CA SER A 336 1.88 10.70 -46.38
C SER A 336 1.04 10.80 -47.66
N PRO A 337 0.72 11.93 -48.31
CA PRO A 337 -0.04 11.80 -49.57
C PRO A 337 0.72 10.95 -50.60
N VAL A 338 2.06 11.03 -50.62
CA VAL A 338 2.93 10.17 -51.44
C VAL A 338 3.03 8.75 -50.88
N ARG A 339 3.19 8.58 -49.56
CA ARG A 339 3.32 7.26 -48.92
C ARG A 339 2.01 6.46 -48.91
N GLN A 340 0.86 7.11 -48.73
CA GLN A 340 -0.47 6.51 -48.86
C GLN A 340 -0.76 6.11 -50.31
N LYS A 341 -0.37 6.92 -51.31
CA LYS A 341 -0.45 6.50 -52.72
C LYS A 341 0.37 5.24 -52.96
N ARG A 342 1.59 5.16 -52.41
CA ARG A 342 2.46 3.98 -52.53
C ARG A 342 1.89 2.74 -51.83
N ILE A 343 1.42 2.88 -50.58
CA ILE A 343 0.81 1.77 -49.83
C ILE A 343 -0.47 1.28 -50.50
N LYS A 344 -1.32 2.20 -51.00
CA LYS A 344 -2.51 1.81 -51.77
C LYS A 344 -2.16 1.09 -53.07
N ALA A 345 -1.12 1.56 -53.78
CA ALA A 345 -0.63 0.89 -54.98
C ALA A 345 -0.11 -0.52 -54.66
N GLU A 346 0.67 -0.68 -53.60
CA GLU A 346 1.18 -1.98 -53.13
C GLU A 346 0.06 -2.93 -52.66
N GLN A 347 -0.95 -2.41 -51.96
CA GLN A 347 -2.13 -3.19 -51.58
C GLN A 347 -2.92 -3.65 -52.82
N GLN A 348 -3.11 -2.77 -53.80
CA GLN A 348 -3.78 -3.12 -55.06
C GLN A 348 -3.01 -4.21 -55.81
N THR A 349 -1.68 -4.14 -55.88
CA THR A 349 -0.88 -5.23 -56.46
C THR A 349 -1.02 -6.53 -55.67
N HIS A 350 -1.05 -6.47 -54.34
CA HIS A 350 -1.25 -7.66 -53.50
C HIS A 350 -2.62 -8.31 -53.72
N PHE A 351 -3.70 -7.52 -53.78
CA PHE A 351 -5.04 -8.02 -54.05
C PHE A 351 -5.16 -8.57 -55.47
N ALA A 352 -4.60 -7.89 -56.47
CA ALA A 352 -4.58 -8.40 -57.84
C ALA A 352 -3.81 -9.73 -57.95
N MET A 353 -2.76 -9.91 -57.16
CA MET A 353 -1.99 -11.16 -57.13
C MET A 353 -2.78 -12.29 -56.45
N LEU A 354 -3.53 -11.99 -55.38
CA LEU A 354 -4.45 -12.94 -54.74
C LEU A 354 -5.59 -13.34 -55.67
N ASP A 355 -6.27 -12.38 -56.30
CA ASP A 355 -7.34 -12.64 -57.27
C ASP A 355 -6.83 -13.55 -58.40
N LYS A 356 -5.62 -13.30 -58.92
CA LYS A 356 -5.01 -14.13 -59.96
C LYS A 356 -4.66 -15.56 -59.49
N MET A 357 -4.38 -15.75 -58.20
CA MET A 357 -4.19 -17.09 -57.63
C MET A 357 -5.52 -17.84 -57.50
N PHE A 358 -6.59 -17.14 -57.10
CA PHE A 358 -7.91 -17.75 -56.90
C PHE A 358 -8.73 -17.90 -58.18
N SER A 359 -8.46 -17.12 -59.23
CA SER A 359 -9.17 -17.19 -60.51
C SER A 359 -8.67 -18.28 -61.47
N ARG A 360 -7.70 -19.12 -61.04
CA ARG A 360 -7.12 -20.22 -61.84
C ARG A 360 -7.58 -21.61 -61.41
N GLN A 361 -8.53 -21.68 -60.47
CA GLN A 361 -9.34 -22.86 -60.19
C GLN A 361 -10.65 -22.74 -60.97
#